data_AF-A0A2G8K262-F1
#
_entry.id   AF-A0A2G8K262-F1
#
_cell.length_a   1.000
_cell.length_b   1.000
_cell.length_c   1.000
_cell.angle_alpha   90.00
_cell.angle_beta   90.00
_cell.angle_gamma   90.00
#
_symmetry.space_group_name_H-M   'P 1'
#
loop_
_entity.id
_entity.type
_entity.pdbx_description
1 polymer ?
#
loop_
_entity_poly.entity_id
_entity_poly.type
_entity_poly.pdbx_seq_one_letter_code
_entity_poly.pdbx_strand_id
1 'polypeptide(L)'
;MCRFCARRFAGARDLKRHELVHTGEKPFQCDVCSKSFTRVASLRDHQILHTGEKPFRCDKCNAGFVRKSLLRIHIRDRCKNTCLNRSNKMAPV
;
A
#
# COMPACT_ATOMS: atom_id res chain seq x y z
N MET A 1 7.75 23.50 -5.67
CA MET A 1 7.14 23.25 -7.00
C MET A 1 7.95 22.17 -7.69
N CYS A 2 7.34 21.26 -8.44
CA CYS A 2 8.04 20.22 -9.20
C CYS A 2 8.66 20.80 -10.47
N ARG A 3 9.94 20.50 -10.71
CA ARG A 3 10.69 20.95 -11.89
C ARG A 3 10.28 20.26 -13.20
N PHE A 4 9.62 19.10 -13.12
CA PHE A 4 9.23 18.32 -14.30
C PHE A 4 7.79 18.57 -14.75
N CYS A 5 6.87 18.86 -13.83
CA CYS A 5 5.44 18.97 -14.15
C CYS A 5 4.71 20.12 -13.44
N ALA A 6 5.46 21.10 -12.91
CA ALA A 6 4.93 22.32 -12.29
C ALA A 6 3.99 22.12 -11.08
N ARG A 7 3.73 20.87 -10.63
CA ARG A 7 2.88 20.60 -9.46
C ARG A 7 3.43 21.23 -8.19
N ARG A 8 2.54 21.81 -7.40
CA ARG A 8 2.87 22.41 -6.09
C ARG A 8 2.65 21.38 -4.97
N PHE A 9 3.55 21.39 -4.00
CA PHE A 9 3.53 20.52 -2.84
C PHE A 9 3.70 21.38 -1.60
N ALA A 10 3.01 21.02 -0.51
CA ALA A 10 3.06 21.76 0.75
C ALA A 10 4.41 21.63 1.48
N GLY A 11 5.15 20.54 1.25
CA GLY A 11 6.44 20.29 1.89
C GLY A 11 7.50 19.71 0.96
N ALA A 12 8.77 19.96 1.30
CA ALA A 12 9.93 19.47 0.55
C ALA A 12 9.99 17.94 0.49
N ARG A 13 9.55 17.24 1.55
CA ARG A 13 9.47 15.77 1.57
C ARG A 13 8.50 15.22 0.53
N ASP A 14 7.35 15.85 0.38
CA ASP A 14 6.34 15.41 -0.60
C ASP A 14 6.77 15.72 -2.02
N LEU A 15 7.43 16.85 -2.22
CA LEU A 15 8.06 17.23 -3.49
C LEU A 15 9.14 16.21 -3.89
N LYS A 16 10.13 15.95 -3.03
CA LYS A 16 11.21 15.00 -3.31
C LYS A 16 10.68 13.61 -3.61
N ARG A 17 9.67 13.15 -2.86
CA ARG A 17 9.00 11.87 -3.12
C ARG A 17 8.27 11.87 -4.46
N HIS A 18 7.68 12.98 -4.86
CA HIS A 18 7.00 13.08 -6.15
C HIS A 18 7.99 13.08 -7.31
N GLU A 19 9.17 13.70 -7.16
CA GLU A 19 10.21 13.67 -8.19
C GLU A 19 10.67 12.26 -8.55
N LEU A 20 10.61 11.31 -7.61
CA LEU A 20 10.88 9.89 -7.88
C LEU A 20 9.96 9.27 -8.95
N VAL A 21 8.78 9.85 -9.19
CA VAL A 21 7.89 9.42 -10.27
C VAL A 21 8.47 9.78 -11.63
N HIS A 22 9.23 10.87 -11.72
CA HIS A 22 9.87 11.32 -12.95
C HIS A 22 11.22 10.62 -13.19
N THR A 23 12.01 10.39 -12.15
CA THR A 23 13.29 9.68 -12.28
C THR A 23 13.12 8.17 -12.40
N GLY A 24 11.95 7.63 -12.02
CA GLY A 24 11.71 6.20 -11.97
C GLY A 24 12.44 5.49 -10.82
N GLU A 25 13.13 6.24 -9.96
CA GLU A 25 13.82 5.69 -8.80
C GLU A 25 12.83 5.07 -7.81
N LYS A 26 13.18 3.86 -7.37
CA LYS A 26 12.39 3.09 -6.40
C LYS A 26 13.32 2.60 -5.30
N PRO A 27 13.61 3.45 -4.30
CA PRO A 27 14.63 3.16 -3.29
C PRO A 27 14.27 2.03 -2.33
N PHE A 28 13.01 1.58 -2.30
CA PHE A 28 12.55 0.55 -1.36
C PHE A 28 12.35 -0.78 -2.10
N GLN A 29 13.32 -1.68 -2.01
CA GLN A 29 13.26 -2.99 -2.63
C GLN A 29 12.68 -4.04 -1.67
N CYS A 30 11.95 -5.01 -2.22
CA CYS A 30 11.54 -6.21 -1.51
C CYS A 30 12.64 -7.26 -1.56
N ASP A 31 13.08 -7.72 -0.39
CA ASP A 31 14.16 -8.72 -0.29
C ASP A 31 13.75 -10.12 -0.77
N VAL A 32 12.44 -10.38 -0.95
CA VAL A 32 11.92 -11.70 -1.33
C VAL A 32 11.78 -11.85 -2.85
N CYS A 33 11.32 -10.81 -3.55
CA CYS A 33 11.06 -10.87 -5.00
C CYS A 33 11.71 -9.74 -5.80
N SER A 34 12.61 -8.98 -5.18
CA SER A 34 13.38 -7.87 -5.78
C SER A 34 12.53 -6.75 -6.38
N LYS A 35 11.21 -6.74 -6.16
CA LYS A 35 10.32 -5.66 -6.60
C LYS A 35 10.58 -4.39 -5.81
N SER A 36 10.75 -3.28 -6.51
CA SER A 36 11.04 -1.98 -5.89
C SER A 36 9.84 -1.04 -5.88
N PHE A 37 9.79 -0.20 -4.85
CA PHE A 37 8.72 0.76 -4.57
C PHE A 37 9.28 2.16 -4.26
N THR A 38 8.48 3.18 -4.53
CA THR A 38 8.79 4.58 -4.23
C THR A 38 8.48 4.96 -2.77
N ARG A 39 7.75 4.12 -2.03
CA ARG A 39 7.32 4.38 -0.65
C ARG A 39 7.48 3.15 0.24
N VAL A 40 7.98 3.34 1.46
CA VAL A 40 8.07 2.28 2.49
C VAL A 40 6.70 1.66 2.78
N ALA A 41 5.65 2.48 2.89
CA ALA A 41 4.30 1.96 3.14
C ALA A 41 3.83 1.01 2.03
N SER A 42 4.19 1.29 0.78
CA SER A 42 3.88 0.41 -0.35
C SER A 42 4.68 -0.89 -0.31
N LEU A 43 5.95 -0.84 0.11
CA LEU A 43 6.76 -2.05 0.34
C LEU A 43 6.16 -2.90 1.48
N ARG A 44 5.78 -2.30 2.61
CA ARG A 44 5.14 -3.01 3.73
C ARG A 44 3.83 -3.67 3.31
N ASP A 45 2.97 -2.94 2.59
CA ASP A 45 1.73 -3.49 2.06
C ASP A 45 2.00 -4.67 1.11
N HIS A 46 3.06 -4.60 0.33
CA HIS A 46 3.49 -5.67 -0.57
C HIS A 46 4.06 -6.88 0.17
N GLN A 47 4.84 -6.69 1.23
CA GLN A 47 5.39 -7.78 2.05
C GLN A 47 4.30 -8.65 2.67
N ILE A 48 3.11 -8.10 2.94
CA ILE A 48 1.95 -8.87 3.41
C ILE A 48 1.49 -9.92 2.38
N LEU A 49 1.81 -9.76 1.10
CA LEU A 49 1.54 -10.79 0.09
C LEU A 49 2.48 -11.99 0.23
N HIS A 50 3.67 -11.80 0.79
CA HIS A 50 4.61 -12.87 1.09
C HIS A 50 4.30 -13.56 2.42
N THR A 51 3.97 -12.78 3.46
CA THR A 51 3.71 -13.34 4.80
C THR A 51 2.27 -13.78 5.01
N GLY A 52 1.32 -13.23 4.26
CA GLY A 52 -0.12 -13.42 4.48
C GLY A 52 -0.66 -12.73 5.75
N GLU A 53 0.21 -12.12 6.55
CA GLU A 53 -0.16 -11.53 7.83
C GLU A 53 -0.82 -10.16 7.65
N LYS A 54 -2.13 -10.10 7.87
CA LYS A 54 -2.88 -8.85 7.83
C LYS A 54 -2.89 -8.21 9.23
N PRO A 55 -2.26 -7.04 9.44
CA PRO A 55 -2.06 -6.46 10.77
C PRO A 55 -3.32 -5.82 11.36
N PHE A 56 -4.32 -5.47 10.54
CA PHE A 56 -5.54 -4.84 11.01
C PHE A 56 -6.69 -5.84 10.93
N ARG A 57 -7.30 -6.18 12.06
CA ARG A 57 -8.44 -7.12 12.11
C ARG A 57 -9.69 -6.43 12.62
N CYS A 58 -10.84 -6.89 12.15
CA CYS A 58 -12.13 -6.47 12.67
C CYS A 58 -12.52 -7.34 13.87
N ASP A 59 -12.75 -6.73 15.03
CA ASP A 59 -13.06 -7.49 16.25
C ASP A 59 -14.39 -8.25 16.18
N LYS A 60 -15.32 -7.82 15.32
CA LYS A 60 -16.66 -8.43 15.21
C LYS A 60 -16.71 -9.65 14.31
N CYS A 61 -15.93 -9.66 13.23
CA CYS A 61 -16.01 -10.69 12.19
C CYS A 61 -14.63 -11.26 11.79
N ASN A 62 -13.58 -10.89 12.53
CA ASN A 62 -12.19 -11.33 12.38
C ASN A 62 -11.58 -11.13 10.98
N ALA A 63 -12.22 -10.34 10.12
CA ALA A 63 -11.72 -10.03 8.78
C ALA A 63 -10.41 -9.24 8.89
N GLY A 64 -9.36 -9.72 8.22
CA GLY A 64 -8.05 -9.08 8.16
C GLY A 64 -7.92 -8.10 7.00
N PHE A 65 -7.24 -6.97 7.24
CA PHE A 65 -6.99 -5.89 6.31
C PHE A 65 -5.53 -5.46 6.33
N VAL A 66 -5.03 -5.04 5.16
CA VAL A 66 -3.66 -4.54 4.97
C VAL A 66 -3.50 -3.12 5.53
N ARG A 67 -4.57 -2.31 5.53
CA ARG A 67 -4.55 -0.90 5.97
C ARG A 67 -5.66 -0.59 6.96
N LYS A 68 -5.38 0.29 7.94
CA LYS A 68 -6.37 0.79 8.90
C LYS A 68 -7.54 1.52 8.25
N SER A 69 -7.32 2.21 7.13
CA SER A 69 -8.38 2.88 6.39
C SER A 69 -9.41 1.91 5.80
N LEU A 70 -8.96 0.76 5.30
CA LEU A 70 -9.83 -0.31 4.79
C LEU A 70 -10.67 -0.92 5.91
N LEU A 71 -10.05 -1.19 7.06
CA LEU A 71 -10.78 -1.62 8.27
C LEU A 71 -11.83 -0.58 8.69
N ARG A 72 -11.50 0.71 8.66
CA ARG A 72 -12.43 1.78 9.04
C ARG A 72 -13.65 1.84 8.11
N ILE A 73 -13.45 1.69 6.80
CA ILE A 73 -14.54 1.62 5.81
C ILE A 73 -15.41 0.39 6.11
N HIS A 74 -14.79 -0.77 6.29
CA HIS A 74 -15.48 -2.01 6.62
C HIS A 74 -16.35 -1.92 7.90
N ILE A 75 -15.83 -1.28 8.96
CA ILE A 75 -16.58 -1.08 10.22
C ILE A 75 -17.77 -0.13 10.00
N ARG A 76 -17.59 0.92 9.17
CA ARG A 76 -18.64 1.88 8.84
C ARG A 76 -19.77 1.25 8.03
N ASP A 77 -19.44 0.38 7.08
CA ASP A 77 -20.41 -0.31 6.22
C ASP A 77 -21.09 -1.50 6.92
N ARG A 78 -21.11 -1.50 8.27
CA ARG A 78 -21.67 -2.52 9.15
C ARG A 78 -21.24 -3.96 8.80
N CYS A 79 -19.93 -4.28 8.75
CA CYS A 79 -19.41 -5.63 8.42
C CYS A 79 -20.34 -6.42 7.46
N LYS A 80 -20.80 -5.79 6.37
CA LYS A 80 -21.69 -6.44 5.40
C LYS A 80 -20.84 -7.19 4.40
N ASN A 81 -20.91 -8.52 4.45
CA ASN A 81 -20.67 -9.56 3.44
C ASN A 81 -19.57 -9.39 2.36
N THR A 82 -18.65 -8.43 2.47
CA THR A 82 -17.44 -8.39 1.66
C THR A 82 -16.36 -9.24 2.31
N CYS A 83 -16.74 -10.47 2.64
CA CYS A 83 -15.83 -11.61 2.84
C CYS A 83 -15.30 -12.13 1.49
N LEU A 84 -15.12 -11.25 0.51
CA LEU A 84 -14.28 -11.57 -0.63
C LEU A 84 -12.85 -11.40 -0.14
N ASN A 85 -12.35 -12.52 0.38
CA ASN A 85 -10.99 -12.93 0.22
C ASN A 85 -10.66 -12.83 -1.28
N ARG A 86 -10.43 -11.62 -1.81
CA ARG A 86 -9.57 -11.44 -2.95
C ARG A 86 -8.16 -11.69 -2.43
N SER A 87 -7.90 -12.98 -2.21
CA SER A 87 -6.71 -13.63 -2.73
C SER A 87 -6.59 -13.15 -4.18
N ASN A 88 -6.02 -11.97 -4.39
CA ASN A 88 -5.67 -11.55 -5.72
C ASN A 88 -4.56 -12.50 -6.14
N LYS A 89 -4.96 -13.57 -6.84
CA LYS A 89 -4.13 -14.21 -7.85
C LYS A 89 -3.47 -13.08 -8.63
N MET A 90 -2.15 -12.99 -8.59
CA MET A 90 -1.37 -12.41 -9.67
C MET A 90 -0.05 -13.16 -9.78
N ALA A 91 -0.07 -14.06 -10.75
CA ALA A 91 0.99 -14.59 -11.60
C ALA A 91 2.34 -14.99 -10.95
N PRO A 92 2.85 -16.21 -11.24
CA PRO A 92 4.27 -16.44 -11.10
C PRO A 92 5.02 -15.40 -11.95
N VAL A 93 6.16 -14.96 -11.41
CA VAL A 93 7.21 -14.27 -12.18
C VAL A 93 7.53 -15.09 -13.43
#